data_AF-A0A4R2KV72-F1
#
_entry.id   AF-A0A4R2KV72-F1
#
_cell.length_a   1.000
_cell.length_b   1.000
_cell.length_c   1.000
_cell.angle_alpha   90.00
_cell.angle_beta   90.00
_cell.angle_gamma   90.00
#
_symmetry.space_group_name_H-M   'P 1'
#
loop_
_entity.id
_entity.type
_entity.pdbx_description
1 polymer ?
#
loop_
_entity_poly.entity_id
_entity_poly.type
_entity_poly.pdbx_seq_one_letter_code
_entity_poly.pdbx_strand_id
1 'polypeptide(L)' 'MTRKPVVIVLLAALGGVLVLDLATSSPLDPFTAPPLLALGSGQASGGAHCASLPGN' A
#
# COMPACT_ATOMS: atom_id res chain seq x y z
N MET A 1 -6.18 -5.57 36.54
CA MET A 1 -5.26 -6.49 35.82
C MET A 1 -5.86 -6.89 34.46
N THR A 2 -6.12 -5.91 33.58
CA THR A 2 -6.87 -6.11 32.30
C THR A 2 -6.06 -5.73 31.06
N ARG A 3 -4.90 -5.09 31.21
CA ARG A 3 -4.12 -4.59 30.07
C ARG A 3 -3.39 -5.70 29.30
N LYS A 4 -2.86 -6.71 30.02
CA LYS A 4 -2.15 -7.85 29.40
C LYS A 4 -3.01 -8.65 28.41
N PRO A 5 -4.21 -9.13 28.76
CA PRO A 5 -5.04 -9.87 27.79
C PRO A 5 -5.46 -8.99 26.62
N VAL A 6 -5.76 -7.71 26.84
CA VAL A 6 -6.10 -6.76 25.76
C VAL A 6 -4.94 -6.59 24.77
N VAL A 7 -3.71 -6.42 25.28
CA VAL A 7 -2.52 -6.31 24.41
C VAL A 7 -2.30 -7.60 23.62
N ILE A 8 -2.47 -8.77 24.24
CA ILE A 8 -2.33 -10.06 23.54
C ILE A 8 -3.34 -10.17 22.40
N VAL A 9 -4.62 -9.86 22.66
CA VAL A 9 -5.67 -9.91 21.64
C VAL A 9 -5.39 -8.91 20.51
N LEU A 10 -4.97 -7.69 20.85
CA LEU A 10 -4.60 -6.67 19.86
C LEU A 10 -3.46 -7.15 18.96
N LEU A 11 -2.37 -7.67 19.55
CA LEU A 11 -1.22 -8.15 18.79
C LEU A 11 -1.59 -9.36 17.93
N ALA A 12 -2.42 -10.28 18.44
CA ALA A 12 -2.92 -11.41 17.66
C ALA A 12 -3.78 -10.95 16.47
N ALA A 13 -4.66 -9.96 16.68
CA ALA A 13 -5.48 -9.39 15.62
C ALA A 13 -4.61 -8.70 14.55
N LEU A 14 -3.65 -7.87 14.96
CA LEU A 14 -2.71 -7.22 14.04
C LEU A 14 -1.89 -8.23 13.25
N GLY A 15 -1.33 -9.24 13.92
CA GLY A 15 -0.60 -10.32 13.27
C GLY A 15 -1.48 -11.08 12.27
N GLY A 16 -2.72 -11.37 12.63
CA GLY A 16 -3.69 -12.04 11.73
C GLY A 16 -3.99 -11.21 10.47
N VAL A 17 -4.21 -9.90 10.62
CA VAL A 17 -4.43 -9.01 9.48
C VAL A 17 -3.21 -8.96 8.56
N LEU A 18 -2.00 -8.85 9.11
CA LEU A 18 -0.77 -8.82 8.33
C LEU A 18 -0.54 -10.13 7.57
N VAL A 19 -0.75 -11.28 8.22
CA VAL A 19 -0.62 -12.58 7.56
C VAL A 19 -1.64 -12.72 6.43
N LEU A 20 -2.88 -12.29 6.65
CA LEU A 20 -3.92 -12.32 5.62
C LEU A 20 -3.56 -11.41 4.43
N ASP A 21 -3.09 -10.19 4.71
CA ASP A 21 -2.62 -9.24 3.68
C ASP A 21 -1.49 -9.85 2.85
N LEU A 22 -0.43 -10.37 3.49
CA LEU A 22 0.69 -11.00 2.78
C LEU A 22 0.28 -12.24 1.97
N ALA A 23 -0.69 -13.02 2.45
CA ALA A 23 -1.14 -14.24 1.78
C ALA A 23 -2.05 -13.96 0.57
N THR A 24 -2.67 -12.78 0.49
CA THR A 24 -3.69 -12.47 -0.51
C THR A 24 -3.33 -11.32 -1.44
N SER A 25 -2.44 -10.41 -1.01
CA SER A 25 -2.01 -9.27 -1.80
C SER A 25 -1.07 -9.69 -2.94
N SER A 26 -1.29 -9.08 -4.10
CA SER A 26 -0.36 -9.19 -5.24
C SER A 26 0.83 -8.26 -5.05
N PRO A 27 1.99 -8.55 -5.68
CA PRO A 27 3.10 -7.62 -5.72
C PRO A 27 2.64 -6.26 -6.24
N LEU A 28 3.09 -5.19 -5.59
CA LEU A 28 2.73 -3.83 -5.99
C LEU A 28 3.33 -3.54 -7.37
N ASP A 29 2.48 -3.21 -8.33
CA ASP A 29 2.91 -2.76 -9.66
C ASP A 29 3.36 -1.29 -9.59
N PRO A 30 4.65 -0.99 -9.79
CA PRO A 30 5.17 0.37 -9.68
C PRO A 30 4.60 1.34 -10.72
N PHE A 31 4.05 0.84 -11.83
CA PHE A 31 3.53 1.66 -12.92
C PHE A 31 2.08 2.09 -12.73
N THR A 32 1.33 1.35 -11.89
CA THR A 32 -0.06 1.62 -11.58
C THR A 32 -0.29 1.99 -10.12
N ALA A 33 0.75 1.91 -9.28
CA ALA A 33 0.68 2.30 -7.89
C ALA A 33 0.34 3.79 -7.75
N PRO A 34 -0.73 4.15 -7.02
CA PRO A 34 -1.02 5.53 -6.71
C PRO A 34 0.08 6.11 -5.80
N PRO A 35 0.30 7.44 -5.84
CA PRO A 35 1.32 8.08 -5.01
C PRO A 35 1.06 7.83 -3.52
N LEU A 36 2.12 7.46 -2.78
CA LEU A 36 2.06 7.13 -1.35
C LEU A 36 1.54 8.29 -0.48
N LEU A 37 1.63 9.52 -0.96
CA LEU A 37 1.13 10.73 -0.32
C LEU A 37 0.40 11.58 -1.38
N ALA A 38 -0.91 11.79 -1.21
CA ALA A 38 -1.78 12.50 -2.15
C ALA A 38 -2.54 13.65 -1.49
N LEU A 39 -1.85 14.48 -0.71
CA LEU A 39 -2.48 15.55 0.06
C LEU A 39 -2.83 16.75 -0.83
N GLY A 40 -4.09 16.83 -1.27
CA GLY A 40 -4.69 17.98 -1.97
C GLY A 40 -4.19 18.22 -3.41
N SER A 41 -3.53 17.25 -4.04
CA SER A 41 -2.60 17.52 -5.14
C SER A 41 -3.19 17.61 -6.56
N GLY A 42 -4.47 17.26 -6.77
CA GLY A 42 -5.06 17.19 -8.13
C GLY A 42 -4.28 16.31 -9.11
N GLN A 43 -3.38 15.46 -8.61
CA GLN A 43 -2.53 14.62 -9.43
C GLN A 43 -3.34 13.47 -9.98
N ALA A 44 -3.58 13.54 -11.29
CA ALA A 44 -3.61 12.34 -12.12
C ALA A 44 -2.23 11.66 -12.04
N SER A 45 -2.20 10.33 -12.06
CA SER A 45 -0.99 9.50 -12.04
C SER A 45 -0.12 9.74 -13.28
N GLY A 46 0.77 10.74 -13.26
CA GLY A 46 1.58 11.16 -14.42
C GLY A 46 3.06 10.79 -14.37
N GLY A 47 3.48 9.91 -13.46
CA GLY A 47 4.89 9.57 -13.24
C GLY A 47 5.48 8.52 -14.18
N ALA A 48 5.07 8.44 -15.45
CA ALA A 48 5.72 7.58 -16.44
C ALA A 48 6.52 8.46 -17.41
N HIS A 49 7.82 8.58 -17.15
CA HIS A 49 8.94 8.73 -18.09
C HIS A 49 8.70 9.53 -19.39
N CYS A 50 9.53 10.56 -19.62
CA CYS A 50 9.69 11.24 -20.90
C CYS A 50 10.33 10.38 -22.03
N ALA A 51 9.92 9.11 -22.18
CA ALA A 51 10.21 8.33 -23.37
C ALA A 51 9.12 8.62 -24.42
N SER A 52 9.10 9.84 -24.96
CA SER A 52 8.31 10.08 -26.17
C SER A 52 8.84 9.17 -27.26
N LEU A 53 8.00 8.26 -27.73
CA LEU A 53 8.23 7.41 -28.89
C LEU A 53 8.80 8.26 -30.05
N PRO A 54 9.83 7.84 -30.80
CA PRO A 54 10.22 8.55 -32.01
C PRO A 54 9.03 8.50 -32.97
N GLY A 55 8.51 9.68 -33.30
CA GLY A 55 7.43 9.82 -34.29
C GLY A 55 7.88 9.34 -35.66
N ASN A 56 6.94 8.73 -36.40
CA ASN A 56 7.12 8.41 -37.81
C ASN A 56 7.13 9.68 -38.67
#